data_AF-A0A0H3IYB5-F1
#
_entry.id   AF-A0A0H3IYB5-F1
#
_cell.length_a   1.000
_cell.length_b   1.000
_cell.length_c   1.000
_cell.angle_alpha   90.00
_cell.angle_beta   90.00
_cell.angle_gamma   90.00
#
_symmetry.space_group_name_H-M   'P 1'
#
loop_
_entity.id
_entity.type
_entity.pdbx_description
1 polymer ?
#
loop_
_entity_poly.entity_id
_entity_poly.type
_entity_poly.pdbx_seq_one_letter_code
_entity_poly.pdbx_strand_id
1 'polypeptide(L)'
;MTIIHISYLLPSQYIFGFPHIMGGGIDETGIYCSIFGNKKAPTMLGGKDGKITSRIKRIAKTMEQANLNPQISTQILPWILTHYAEAAGLLGGVMKADSGKAFGEGTEVMKYTLLAIREGLDVCKARGINVGSIKPQNLYYLPKFIIYSLTIWICVNNRLKICGISVAPINFKPIEEAFLSIIEGCPTGLRVDALKPNSLGSLLIRAS
;
A
#
# COMPACT_ATOMS: atom_id res chain seq x y z
N MET A 1 -2.83 17.01 4.33
CA MET A 1 -1.85 16.30 3.46
C MET A 1 -1.35 17.26 2.40
N THR A 2 -0.20 17.87 2.66
CA THR A 2 0.63 18.47 1.62
C THR A 2 1.06 17.29 0.75
N ILE A 3 0.50 17.17 -0.46
CA ILE A 3 1.25 16.55 -1.57
C ILE A 3 2.62 17.17 -1.42
N ILE A 4 3.69 16.41 -1.18
CA ILE A 4 5.06 16.95 -1.14
C ILE A 4 5.10 17.94 -2.29
N HIS A 5 5.06 19.23 -1.97
CA HIS A 5 5.28 20.23 -2.96
C HIS A 5 6.72 19.92 -3.25
N ILE A 6 6.97 19.22 -4.36
CA ILE A 6 8.33 18.99 -4.80
C ILE A 6 8.72 20.40 -5.23
N SER A 7 9.12 21.23 -4.27
CA SER A 7 9.43 22.65 -4.43
C SER A 7 10.62 22.83 -5.36
N TYR A 8 11.25 21.71 -5.73
CA TYR A 8 12.41 21.56 -6.58
C TYR A 8 12.08 21.02 -7.98
N LEU A 9 10.87 20.50 -8.25
CA LEU A 9 10.49 19.96 -9.56
C LEU A 9 9.12 20.48 -10.03
N LEU A 10 9.10 20.99 -11.26
CA LEU A 10 7.86 21.30 -11.97
C LEU A 10 7.07 20.02 -12.25
N PRO A 11 5.72 20.07 -12.30
CA PRO A 11 4.89 18.93 -12.69
C PRO A 11 5.27 18.29 -14.03
N SER A 12 5.86 19.07 -14.93
CA SER A 12 6.35 18.59 -16.22
C SER A 12 7.62 17.73 -16.12
N GLN A 13 8.31 17.72 -14.98
CA GLN A 13 9.59 17.04 -14.76
C GLN A 13 9.44 15.66 -14.11
N TYR A 14 8.30 15.34 -13.50
CA TYR A 14 8.08 14.04 -12.86
C TYR A 14 6.82 13.32 -13.37
N ILE A 15 6.75 12.02 -13.11
CA ILE A 15 5.56 11.19 -13.28
C ILE A 15 5.37 10.37 -11.99
N PHE A 16 4.17 9.86 -11.78
CA PHE A 16 3.91 8.92 -10.69
C PHE A 16 4.03 7.49 -11.21
N GLY A 17 4.58 6.62 -10.38
CA GLY A 17 4.63 5.19 -10.66
C GLY A 17 4.49 4.34 -9.40
N PHE A 18 3.91 3.16 -9.55
CA PHE A 18 3.86 2.14 -8.50
C PHE A 18 4.20 0.77 -9.08
N PRO A 19 5.28 0.12 -8.63
CA PRO A 19 5.80 -1.07 -9.26
C PRO A 19 5.28 -2.33 -8.56
N HIS A 20 4.06 -2.77 -8.92
CA HIS A 20 3.45 -3.98 -8.35
C HIS A 20 4.23 -5.27 -8.72
N ILE A 21 5.16 -5.17 -9.68
CA ILE A 21 5.97 -6.27 -10.19
C ILE A 21 7.21 -6.55 -9.36
N MET A 22 7.58 -5.71 -8.38
CA MET A 22 8.85 -5.87 -7.67
C MET A 22 8.72 -5.83 -6.15
N GLY A 23 9.59 -6.60 -5.51
CA GLY A 23 9.80 -6.61 -4.07
C GLY A 23 11.29 -6.73 -3.79
N GLY A 24 11.70 -6.43 -2.58
CA GLY A 24 13.12 -6.42 -2.26
C GLY A 24 13.38 -5.96 -0.84
N GLY A 25 14.63 -5.70 -0.56
CA GLY A 25 15.08 -5.18 0.70
C GLY A 25 16.55 -4.83 0.64
N ILE A 26 17.04 -4.39 1.77
CA ILE A 26 18.41 -3.94 1.94
C ILE A 26 18.98 -4.63 3.19
N ASP A 27 20.24 -5.02 3.11
CA ASP A 27 21.03 -5.48 4.25
C ASP A 27 22.45 -4.88 4.17
N GLU A 28 23.32 -5.33 5.05
CA GLU A 28 24.72 -4.87 5.11
C GLU A 28 25.51 -5.14 3.82
N THR A 29 25.09 -6.10 3.01
CA THR A 29 25.76 -6.54 1.78
C THR A 29 25.22 -5.85 0.53
N GLY A 30 24.05 -5.22 0.61
CA GLY A 30 23.50 -4.37 -0.45
C GLY A 30 21.99 -4.47 -0.60
N ILE A 31 21.53 -4.19 -1.83
CA ILE A 31 20.11 -4.19 -2.20
C ILE A 31 19.79 -5.47 -2.97
N TYR A 32 18.79 -6.20 -2.51
CA TYR A 32 18.23 -7.34 -3.23
C TYR A 32 16.86 -6.99 -3.79
N CYS A 33 16.62 -7.35 -5.05
CA CYS A 33 15.37 -7.10 -5.75
C CYS A 33 14.90 -8.37 -6.45
N SER A 34 13.61 -8.65 -6.32
CA SER A 34 12.89 -9.71 -7.02
C SER A 34 11.88 -9.08 -7.96
N ILE A 35 11.95 -9.44 -9.24
CA ILE A 35 10.94 -9.07 -10.25
C ILE A 35 10.01 -10.27 -10.42
N PHE A 36 8.78 -10.12 -9.95
CA PHE A 36 7.74 -11.13 -10.06
C PHE A 36 7.22 -11.11 -11.50
N GLY A 37 7.64 -12.03 -12.38
CA GLY A 37 7.28 -12.08 -13.81
C GLY A 37 5.79 -12.29 -14.15
N ASN A 38 4.87 -11.82 -13.31
CA ASN A 38 3.43 -11.97 -13.43
C ASN A 38 2.83 -10.81 -14.25
N LYS A 39 2.26 -11.13 -15.42
CA LYS A 39 1.52 -10.16 -16.26
C LYS A 39 0.35 -9.47 -15.56
N LYS A 40 -0.17 -10.05 -14.47
CA LYS A 40 -1.25 -9.46 -13.66
C LYS A 40 -0.77 -8.45 -12.61
N ALA A 41 0.54 -8.26 -12.47
CA ALA A 41 1.16 -7.30 -11.56
C ALA A 41 1.82 -6.18 -12.39
N PRO A 42 1.08 -5.14 -12.81
CA PRO A 42 1.62 -4.09 -13.64
C PRO A 42 2.46 -3.09 -12.83
N THR A 43 3.45 -2.49 -13.48
CA THR A 43 4.04 -1.23 -13.00
C THR A 43 3.14 -0.08 -13.45
N MET A 44 2.32 0.42 -12.54
CA MET A 44 1.39 1.52 -12.84
C MET A 44 2.16 2.81 -13.06
N LEU A 45 1.77 3.60 -14.06
CA LEU A 45 2.38 4.88 -14.42
C LEU A 45 1.31 5.93 -14.70
N GLY A 46 1.56 7.21 -14.41
CA GLY A 46 0.69 8.28 -14.88
C GLY A 46 1.17 9.69 -14.52
N GLY A 47 0.53 10.68 -15.12
CA GLY A 47 0.74 12.10 -14.82
C GLY A 47 -0.14 12.59 -13.67
N LYS A 48 0.28 13.68 -13.01
CA LYS A 48 -0.49 14.33 -11.93
C LYS A 48 -1.91 14.70 -12.36
N ASP A 49 -2.07 15.20 -13.59
CA ASP A 49 -3.32 15.70 -14.16
C ASP A 49 -4.12 14.64 -14.93
N GLY A 50 -3.68 13.38 -14.87
CA GLY A 50 -4.31 12.27 -15.60
C GLY A 50 -4.09 12.28 -17.11
N LYS A 51 -3.34 13.26 -17.67
CA LYS A 51 -3.09 13.31 -19.12
C LYS A 51 -2.06 12.27 -19.55
N ILE A 52 -2.35 11.58 -20.64
CA ILE A 52 -1.41 10.65 -21.28
C ILE A 52 -0.57 11.43 -22.29
N THR A 53 0.64 11.82 -21.89
CA THR A 53 1.57 12.55 -22.76
C THR A 53 2.49 11.61 -23.55
N SER A 54 3.08 12.12 -24.63
CA SER A 54 4.10 11.39 -25.40
C SER A 54 5.31 10.99 -24.54
N ARG A 55 5.63 11.78 -23.49
CA ARG A 55 6.69 11.45 -22.53
C ARG A 55 6.35 10.19 -21.73
N ILE A 56 5.14 10.09 -21.18
CA ILE A 56 4.70 8.90 -20.42
C ILE A 56 4.70 7.66 -21.33
N LYS A 57 4.25 7.79 -22.58
CA LYS A 57 4.28 6.68 -23.55
C LYS A 57 5.71 6.19 -23.85
N ARG A 58 6.67 7.11 -24.01
CA ARG A 58 8.08 6.74 -24.20
C ARG A 58 8.67 6.02 -22.98
N ILE A 59 8.40 6.53 -21.78
CA ILE A 59 8.86 5.89 -20.53
C ILE A 59 8.26 4.49 -20.40
N ALA A 60 6.95 4.34 -20.63
CA ALA A 60 6.30 3.03 -20.62
C ALA A 60 6.95 2.08 -21.64
N LYS A 61 7.23 2.53 -22.88
CA LYS A 61 7.92 1.69 -23.87
C LYS A 61 9.30 1.23 -23.40
N THR A 62 10.09 2.11 -22.75
CA THR A 62 11.38 1.72 -22.18
C THR A 62 11.23 0.70 -21.05
N MET A 63 10.23 0.86 -20.17
CA MET A 63 9.93 -0.10 -19.11
C MET A 63 9.45 -1.45 -19.66
N GLU A 64 8.70 -1.45 -20.76
CA GLU A 64 8.27 -2.65 -21.46
C GLU A 64 9.46 -3.42 -22.04
N GLN A 65 10.41 -2.72 -22.68
CA GLN A 65 11.67 -3.31 -23.17
C GLN A 65 12.50 -3.93 -22.03
N ALA A 66 12.38 -3.39 -20.81
CA ALA A 66 13.01 -3.92 -19.60
C ALA A 66 12.16 -5.00 -18.89
N ASN A 67 11.07 -5.49 -19.50
CA ASN A 67 10.15 -6.48 -18.93
C ASN A 67 9.49 -6.07 -17.60
N LEU A 68 9.29 -4.77 -17.36
CA LEU A 68 8.69 -4.24 -16.14
C LEU A 68 7.15 -4.10 -16.18
N ASN A 69 6.50 -4.68 -17.19
CA ASN A 69 5.04 -4.73 -17.35
C ASN A 69 4.32 -3.38 -17.08
N PRO A 70 4.66 -2.29 -17.78
CA PRO A 70 4.11 -0.98 -17.47
C PRO A 70 2.64 -0.86 -17.89
N GLN A 71 1.83 -0.19 -17.07
CA GLN A 71 0.45 0.16 -17.38
C GLN A 71 0.19 1.63 -17.11
N ILE A 72 -0.25 2.36 -18.14
CA ILE A 72 -0.55 3.79 -18.03
C ILE A 72 -1.96 3.98 -17.48
N SER A 73 -2.10 4.85 -16.48
CA SER A 73 -3.37 5.21 -15.83
C SER A 73 -3.62 6.71 -15.90
N THR A 74 -4.85 7.09 -16.22
CA THR A 74 -5.37 8.46 -16.10
C THR A 74 -5.78 8.81 -14.67
N GLN A 75 -5.78 7.82 -13.76
CA GLN A 75 -6.19 7.95 -12.37
C GLN A 75 -5.07 7.51 -11.42
N ILE A 76 -3.80 7.74 -11.78
CA ILE A 76 -2.65 7.24 -11.02
C ILE A 76 -2.64 7.72 -9.57
N LEU A 77 -3.01 8.98 -9.30
CA LEU A 77 -3.02 9.53 -7.95
C LEU A 77 -4.12 8.91 -7.08
N PRO A 78 -5.40 8.91 -7.49
CA PRO A 78 -6.44 8.14 -6.81
C PRO A 78 -6.03 6.68 -6.56
N TRP A 79 -5.47 6.02 -7.58
CA TRP A 79 -5.03 4.64 -7.50
C TRP A 79 -3.95 4.44 -6.43
N ILE A 80 -2.89 5.25 -6.42
CA ILE A 80 -1.79 5.17 -5.44
C ILE A 80 -2.32 5.42 -4.02
N LEU A 81 -3.16 6.44 -3.83
CA LEU A 81 -3.66 6.81 -2.51
C LEU A 81 -4.54 5.70 -1.90
N THR A 82 -5.42 5.09 -2.71
CA THR A 82 -6.22 3.97 -2.23
C THR A 82 -5.39 2.71 -2.00
N HIS A 83 -4.32 2.48 -2.78
CA HIS A 83 -3.39 1.37 -2.54
C HIS A 83 -2.58 1.58 -1.25
N TYR A 84 -2.23 2.81 -0.89
CA TYR A 84 -1.59 3.08 0.40
C TYR A 84 -2.52 2.82 1.58
N ALA A 85 -3.82 3.14 1.46
CA ALA A 85 -4.80 2.79 2.49
C ALA A 85 -4.89 1.27 2.70
N GLU A 86 -4.87 0.50 1.62
CA GLU A 86 -4.81 -0.97 1.67
C GLU A 86 -3.50 -1.47 2.29
N ALA A 87 -2.35 -1.00 1.81
CA ALA A 87 -1.04 -1.42 2.30
C ALA A 87 -0.86 -1.13 3.80
N ALA A 88 -1.31 0.04 4.26
CA ALA A 88 -1.26 0.40 5.68
C ALA A 88 -2.10 -0.53 6.55
N GLY A 89 -3.32 -0.84 6.11
CA GLY A 89 -4.19 -1.77 6.83
C GLY A 89 -3.62 -3.19 6.87
N LEU A 90 -3.14 -3.71 5.73
CA LEU A 90 -2.52 -5.04 5.65
C LEU A 90 -1.28 -5.14 6.56
N LEU A 91 -0.41 -4.13 6.54
CA LEU A 91 0.77 -4.08 7.39
C LEU A 91 0.39 -4.09 8.87
N GLY A 92 -0.58 -3.24 9.28
CA GLY A 92 -1.08 -3.22 10.66
C GLY A 92 -1.65 -4.57 11.10
N GLY A 93 -2.35 -5.26 10.19
CA GLY A 93 -2.84 -6.61 10.40
C GLY A 93 -1.73 -7.63 10.63
N VAL A 94 -0.70 -7.60 9.80
CA VAL A 94 0.44 -8.53 9.90
C VAL A 94 1.24 -8.28 11.18
N MET A 95 1.47 -7.01 11.54
CA MET A 95 2.11 -6.64 12.80
C MET A 95 1.28 -7.12 14.00
N LYS A 96 -0.05 -6.99 13.94
CA LYS A 96 -0.95 -7.47 14.99
C LYS A 96 -0.94 -9.00 15.14
N ALA A 97 -0.71 -9.71 14.04
CA ALA A 97 -0.65 -11.17 14.02
C ALA A 97 0.77 -11.74 14.26
N ASP A 98 1.80 -10.89 14.41
CA ASP A 98 3.21 -11.26 14.62
C ASP A 98 3.91 -11.96 13.44
N SER A 99 3.18 -12.48 12.45
CA SER A 99 3.75 -12.98 11.21
C SER A 99 2.73 -13.01 10.07
N GLY A 100 3.22 -13.04 8.83
CA GLY A 100 2.36 -13.24 7.65
C GLY A 100 1.58 -14.57 7.69
N LYS A 101 2.18 -15.63 8.25
CA LYS A 101 1.52 -16.93 8.40
C LYS A 101 0.36 -16.84 9.39
N ALA A 102 0.61 -16.32 10.60
CA ALA A 102 -0.41 -16.15 11.62
C ALA A 102 -1.52 -15.18 11.15
N PHE A 103 -1.17 -14.16 10.37
CA PHE A 103 -2.14 -13.27 9.73
C PHE A 103 -3.07 -14.03 8.77
N GLY A 104 -2.53 -14.92 7.93
CA GLY A 104 -3.31 -15.72 6.99
C GLY A 104 -4.21 -16.77 7.65
N GLU A 105 -3.89 -17.20 8.85
CA GLU A 105 -4.65 -18.17 9.65
C GLU A 105 -5.63 -17.50 10.64
N GLY A 106 -5.38 -16.23 11.00
CA GLY A 106 -6.11 -15.48 12.02
C GLY A 106 -7.36 -14.75 11.51
N THR A 107 -8.53 -15.33 11.74
CA THR A 107 -9.83 -14.78 11.27
C THR A 107 -10.20 -13.45 11.92
N GLU A 108 -9.93 -13.26 13.22
CA GLU A 108 -10.23 -11.99 13.92
C GLU A 108 -9.32 -10.85 13.47
N VAL A 109 -8.00 -11.10 13.35
CA VAL A 109 -7.06 -10.07 12.86
C VAL A 109 -7.40 -9.64 11.44
N MET A 110 -7.83 -10.58 10.59
CA MET A 110 -8.31 -10.29 9.24
C MET A 110 -9.53 -9.35 9.25
N LYS A 111 -10.50 -9.56 10.15
CA LYS A 111 -11.68 -8.67 10.25
C LYS A 111 -11.28 -7.25 10.61
N TYR A 112 -10.42 -7.07 11.62
CA TYR A 112 -9.92 -5.75 12.01
C TYR A 112 -9.12 -5.09 10.90
N THR A 113 -8.29 -5.85 10.19
CA THR A 113 -7.52 -5.38 9.04
C THR A 113 -8.44 -4.83 7.95
N LEU A 114 -9.50 -5.56 7.60
CA LEU A 114 -10.45 -5.12 6.59
C LEU A 114 -11.26 -3.89 7.02
N LEU A 115 -11.51 -3.72 8.32
CA LEU A 115 -12.11 -2.49 8.86
C LEU A 115 -11.13 -1.31 8.78
N ALA A 116 -9.86 -1.50 9.16
CA ALA A 116 -8.83 -0.47 9.05
C ALA A 116 -8.60 -0.02 7.59
N ILE A 117 -8.63 -0.95 6.63
CA ILE A 117 -8.56 -0.62 5.20
C ILE A 117 -9.76 0.26 4.80
N ARG A 118 -10.97 -0.08 5.25
CA ARG A 118 -12.17 0.74 4.96
C ARG A 118 -12.04 2.15 5.53
N GLU A 119 -11.58 2.29 6.77
CA GLU A 119 -11.35 3.60 7.39
C GLU A 119 -10.36 4.44 6.55
N GLY A 120 -9.23 3.85 6.12
CA GLY A 120 -8.29 4.51 5.22
C GLY A 120 -8.90 4.90 3.87
N LEU A 121 -9.78 4.06 3.31
CA LEU A 121 -10.50 4.37 2.08
C LEU A 121 -11.59 5.44 2.29
N ASP A 122 -12.21 5.53 3.46
CA ASP A 122 -13.17 6.58 3.79
C ASP A 122 -12.46 7.94 3.91
N VAL A 123 -11.21 7.97 4.42
CA VAL A 123 -10.35 9.17 4.33
C VAL A 123 -10.09 9.55 2.87
N CYS A 124 -9.87 8.57 1.97
CA CYS A 124 -9.73 8.85 0.54
C CYS A 124 -11.01 9.48 -0.05
N LYS A 125 -12.19 8.95 0.30
CA LYS A 125 -13.48 9.52 -0.12
C LYS A 125 -13.68 10.95 0.38
N ALA A 126 -13.38 11.20 1.66
CA ALA A 126 -13.48 12.53 2.27
C ALA A 126 -12.60 13.56 1.56
N ARG A 127 -11.56 13.11 0.85
CA ARG A 127 -10.66 13.93 0.04
C ARG A 127 -11.08 14.06 -1.43
N GLY A 128 -12.30 13.64 -1.76
CA GLY A 128 -12.88 13.72 -3.10
C GLY A 128 -12.50 12.59 -4.05
N ILE A 129 -11.86 11.52 -3.56
CA ILE A 129 -11.57 10.36 -4.40
C ILE A 129 -12.82 9.49 -4.54
N ASN A 130 -13.26 9.24 -5.78
CA ASN A 130 -14.30 8.26 -6.05
C ASN A 130 -13.73 6.83 -5.92
N VAL A 131 -13.66 6.31 -4.69
CA VAL A 131 -13.12 4.96 -4.45
C VAL A 131 -13.91 3.87 -5.19
N GLY A 132 -15.20 4.08 -5.46
CA GLY A 132 -16.03 3.14 -6.20
C GLY A 132 -15.57 2.86 -7.63
N SER A 133 -14.84 3.80 -8.25
CA SER A 133 -14.26 3.63 -9.60
C SER A 133 -12.84 3.07 -9.60
N ILE A 134 -12.21 2.91 -8.43
CA ILE A 134 -10.82 2.43 -8.32
C ILE A 134 -10.79 0.94 -8.03
N LYS A 135 -10.23 0.15 -8.95
CA LYS A 135 -10.10 -1.31 -8.82
C LYS A 135 -8.67 -1.69 -8.39
N PRO A 136 -8.51 -2.71 -7.53
CA PRO A 136 -9.57 -3.51 -6.88
C PRO A 136 -10.13 -2.89 -5.58
N GLN A 137 -9.72 -1.69 -5.19
CA GLN A 137 -10.05 -1.15 -3.85
C GLN A 137 -11.55 -0.97 -3.59
N ASN A 138 -12.34 -0.78 -4.63
CA ASN A 138 -13.81 -0.76 -4.53
C ASN A 138 -14.39 -2.06 -3.92
N LEU A 139 -13.71 -3.21 -4.06
CA LEU A 139 -14.15 -4.48 -3.51
C LEU A 139 -14.15 -4.51 -1.98
N TYR A 140 -13.35 -3.66 -1.32
CA TYR A 140 -13.34 -3.57 0.15
C TYR A 140 -14.69 -3.11 0.73
N TYR A 141 -15.57 -2.50 -0.07
CA TYR A 141 -16.92 -2.09 0.34
C TYR A 141 -18.01 -3.15 0.13
N LEU A 142 -17.69 -4.35 -0.37
CA LEU A 142 -18.65 -5.46 -0.41
C LEU A 142 -19.23 -5.75 0.99
N PRO A 143 -20.44 -6.32 1.11
CA PRO A 143 -20.98 -6.75 2.39
C PRO A 143 -19.96 -7.54 3.22
N LYS A 144 -19.87 -7.26 4.52
CA LYS A 144 -18.80 -7.79 5.42
C LYS A 144 -18.65 -9.31 5.30
N PHE A 145 -19.75 -10.05 5.27
CA PHE A 145 -19.73 -11.50 5.15
C PHE A 145 -19.09 -11.98 3.84
N ILE A 146 -19.26 -11.26 2.73
CA ILE A 146 -18.66 -11.60 1.43
C ILE A 146 -17.17 -11.33 1.46
N ILE A 147 -16.76 -10.11 1.86
CA ILE A 147 -15.34 -9.73 1.81
C ILE A 147 -14.51 -10.53 2.82
N TYR A 148 -15.04 -10.82 4.01
CA TYR A 148 -14.33 -11.63 5.01
C TYR A 148 -14.09 -13.05 4.50
N SER A 149 -15.14 -13.71 3.98
CA SER A 149 -15.02 -15.06 3.42
C SER A 149 -14.11 -15.08 2.20
N LEU A 150 -14.22 -14.10 1.30
CA LEU A 150 -13.37 -14.01 0.11
C LEU A 150 -11.90 -13.81 0.49
N THR A 151 -11.58 -12.88 1.38
CA THR A 151 -10.19 -12.61 1.76
C THR A 151 -9.57 -13.79 2.49
N ILE A 152 -10.29 -14.45 3.41
CA ILE A 152 -9.81 -15.68 4.07
C ILE A 152 -9.61 -16.79 3.04
N TRP A 153 -10.57 -17.00 2.14
CA TRP A 153 -10.44 -17.98 1.07
C TRP A 153 -9.22 -17.71 0.19
N ILE A 154 -8.96 -16.45 -0.17
CA ILE A 154 -7.80 -16.01 -0.93
C ILE A 154 -6.51 -16.32 -0.16
N CYS A 155 -6.41 -15.95 1.12
CA CYS A 155 -5.23 -16.17 1.96
C CYS A 155 -4.91 -17.66 2.15
N VAL A 156 -5.94 -18.49 2.39
CA VAL A 156 -5.80 -19.93 2.62
C VAL A 156 -5.47 -20.68 1.32
N ASN A 157 -6.19 -20.41 0.23
CA ASN A 157 -6.03 -21.16 -1.03
C ASN A 157 -4.82 -20.72 -1.85
N ASN A 158 -4.37 -19.47 -1.73
CA ASN A 158 -3.24 -18.96 -2.52
C ASN A 158 -1.92 -18.93 -1.74
N ARG A 159 -1.78 -19.70 -0.64
CA ARG A 159 -0.59 -19.80 0.24
C ARG A 159 0.37 -18.60 0.07
N LEU A 160 0.01 -17.47 0.67
CA LEU A 160 0.89 -16.30 0.87
C LEU A 160 1.48 -15.61 -0.38
N LYS A 161 0.97 -15.86 -1.60
CA LYS A 161 1.46 -15.12 -2.79
C LYS A 161 0.79 -13.77 -3.04
N ILE A 162 -0.27 -13.44 -2.30
CA ILE A 162 -1.20 -12.36 -2.71
C ILE A 162 -0.97 -11.02 -2.00
N CYS A 163 -0.19 -10.96 -0.92
CA CYS A 163 0.04 -9.67 -0.24
C CYS A 163 1.36 -8.98 -0.61
N GLY A 164 2.19 -9.54 -1.50
CA GLY A 164 3.58 -9.05 -1.67
C GLY A 164 4.44 -9.19 -0.39
N ILE A 165 3.88 -9.80 0.66
CA ILE A 165 4.54 -10.11 1.92
C ILE A 165 5.26 -11.44 1.69
N SER A 166 6.53 -11.36 1.31
CA SER A 166 7.43 -12.50 1.47
C SER A 166 7.44 -12.90 2.94
N VAL A 167 7.21 -14.17 3.23
CA VAL A 167 7.25 -14.79 4.57
C VAL A 167 8.69 -14.93 5.08
N ALA A 168 9.48 -13.86 4.97
CA ALA A 168 10.68 -13.69 5.79
C ALA A 168 10.27 -13.05 7.13
N PRO A 169 10.97 -13.31 8.25
CA PRO A 169 10.79 -12.52 9.46
C PRO A 169 11.09 -11.05 9.14
N ILE A 170 10.04 -10.23 9.04
CA ILE A 170 10.17 -8.80 8.77
C ILE A 170 10.51 -8.13 10.10
N ASN A 171 11.69 -7.53 10.19
CA ASN A 171 11.97 -6.60 11.28
C ASN A 171 11.13 -5.34 11.04
N PHE A 172 10.07 -5.14 11.84
CA PHE A 172 9.11 -4.05 11.65
C PHE A 172 9.62 -2.69 12.13
N LYS A 173 10.70 -2.65 12.91
CA LYS A 173 11.22 -1.43 13.53
C LYS A 173 11.54 -0.30 12.52
N PRO A 174 12.19 -0.56 11.37
CA PRO A 174 12.45 0.49 10.37
C PRO A 174 11.18 1.00 9.67
N ILE A 175 10.15 0.15 9.57
CA ILE A 175 8.87 0.52 8.94
C ILE A 175 8.03 1.37 9.90
N GLU A 176 8.07 1.04 11.20
CA GLU A 176 7.46 1.83 12.27
C GLU A 176 8.06 3.24 12.34
N GLU A 177 9.40 3.34 12.33
CA GLU A 177 10.12 4.63 12.31
C GLU A 177 9.77 5.46 11.06
N ALA A 178 9.69 4.82 9.88
CA ALA A 178 9.29 5.48 8.65
C ALA A 178 7.83 5.97 8.69
N PHE A 179 6.91 5.18 9.21
CA PHE A 179 5.50 5.54 9.31
C PHE A 179 5.26 6.65 10.34
N LEU A 180 5.93 6.60 11.50
CA LEU A 180 5.90 7.65 12.52
C LEU A 180 6.45 8.96 11.98
N SER A 181 7.58 8.96 11.25
CA SER A 181 8.12 10.18 10.63
C SER A 181 7.17 10.83 9.61
N ILE A 182 6.37 10.01 8.89
CA ILE A 182 5.34 10.49 7.96
C ILE A 182 4.14 11.10 8.71
N ILE A 183 3.76 10.52 9.86
CA ILE A 183 2.65 11.02 10.68
C ILE A 183 3.05 12.28 11.47
N GLU A 184 4.23 12.29 12.09
CA GLU A 184 4.77 13.44 12.84
C GLU A 184 5.02 14.66 11.93
N GLY A 185 5.35 14.42 10.65
CA GLY A 185 5.44 15.47 9.63
C GLY A 185 4.09 15.99 9.12
N CYS A 186 2.95 15.47 9.60
CA CYS A 186 1.62 15.85 9.12
C CYS A 186 1.09 17.09 9.88
N PRO A 187 0.76 18.22 9.19
CA PRO A 187 0.33 19.46 9.85
C PRO A 187 -1.06 19.42 10.50
N THR A 188 -1.73 18.27 10.53
CA THR A 188 -3.14 18.13 10.96
C THR A 188 -3.32 18.05 12.47
N GLY A 189 -2.27 18.18 13.28
CA GLY A 189 -2.39 18.18 14.74
C GLY A 189 -2.82 16.84 15.35
N LEU A 190 -2.77 15.74 14.57
CA LEU A 190 -2.96 14.39 15.07
C LEU A 190 -1.76 14.04 15.98
N ARG A 191 -1.94 14.21 17.29
CA ARG A 191 -0.99 13.69 18.27
C ARG A 191 -1.22 12.19 18.40
N VAL A 192 -0.23 11.41 17.96
CA VAL A 192 -0.16 9.98 18.30
C VAL A 192 0.60 9.90 19.62
N ASP A 193 -0.12 9.75 20.73
CA ASP A 193 0.51 9.46 22.01
C ASP A 193 1.03 8.01 21.95
N ALA A 194 2.33 7.85 21.71
CA ALA A 194 3.01 6.57 21.86
C ALA A 194 2.98 6.16 23.34
N LEU A 195 2.04 5.29 23.71
CA LEU A 195 2.08 4.66 25.03
C LEU A 195 3.28 3.70 25.08
N LYS A 196 4.07 3.82 26.14
CA LYS A 196 5.28 3.02 26.37
C LYS A 196 4.99 1.53 26.12
N PRO A 197 5.94 0.81 25.49
CA PRO A 197 5.78 -0.62 25.24
C PRO A 197 5.54 -1.35 26.57
N ASN A 198 4.39 -2.01 26.68
CA ASN A 198 4.18 -3.04 27.69
C ASN A 198 4.89 -4.33 27.25
N SER A 199 5.10 -5.24 28.19
CA SER A 199 5.93 -6.46 28.07
C SER A 199 5.50 -7.46 26.98
N LEU A 200 4.53 -7.11 26.13
CA LEU A 200 4.00 -7.88 25.01
C LEU A 200 4.12 -7.16 23.65
N GLY A 201 4.80 -6.00 23.58
CA GLY A 201 5.21 -5.38 22.31
C GLY A 201 4.09 -4.91 21.38
N SER A 202 2.87 -4.70 21.87
CA SER A 202 1.74 -4.27 21.03
C SER A 202 1.40 -2.79 21.25
N LEU A 203 1.42 -1.99 20.17
CA LEU A 203 1.00 -0.59 20.16
C LEU A 203 -0.52 -0.48 19.95
N LEU A 204 -1.20 0.31 20.78
CA LEU A 204 -2.62 0.60 20.68
C LEU A 204 -2.77 2.06 20.22
N ILE A 205 -3.18 2.27 18.97
CA ILE A 205 -3.41 3.61 18.41
C ILE A 205 -4.83 4.04 18.78
N ARG A 206 -4.96 5.16 19.51
CA ARG A 206 -6.24 5.80 19.79
C ARG A 206 -6.27 7.15 19.09
N ALA A 207 -7.27 7.38 18.24
CA ALA A 207 -7.56 8.71 17.72
C ALA A 207 -8.40 9.46 18.77
N SER A 208 -7.94 10.62 19.20
CA SER A 208 -8.73 11.58 19.98
C SER A 208 -9.38 12.60 19.06
#